data_AF-A0A4W5LKR9-F1
#
_entry.id   AF-A0A4W5LKR9-F1
#
_cell.length_a   1.000
_cell.length_b   1.000
_cell.length_c   1.000
_cell.angle_alpha   90.00
_cell.angle_beta   90.00
_cell.angle_gamma   90.00
#
_symmetry.space_group_name_H-M   'P 1'
#
loop_
_entity.id
_entity.type
_entity.pdbx_description
1 polymer ?
#
loop_
_entity_poly.entity_id
_entity_poly.type
_entity_poly.pdbx_seq_one_letter_code
_entity_poly.pdbx_strand_id
1 'polypeptide(L)'
;MSNLTGNNVAILRLASKPKLSNYIQPICVDQGTSTFSTGTKCWVAGWGTGQGGAEQVLQEFQTSVVECVNVSSSDNICTGPVTLLQGDVGGPLMCKQGNSWFQTAVLTVDSSNATSSNTTSTSKARWSRSPGTSTIQVFTKTSRFMDFLATNLGTFLSPALAGGSSGASMAHSSSSLFLFYSLSSVVLLGWD
;
A
#
# COMPACT_ATOMS: atom_id res chain seq x y z
N MET A 1 15.11 15.00 -10.43
CA MET A 1 13.84 14.87 -9.68
C MET A 1 12.73 15.44 -10.56
N SER A 2 11.60 14.74 -10.69
CA SER A 2 10.51 15.15 -11.59
C SER A 2 9.89 16.49 -11.14
N ASN A 3 9.53 17.34 -12.10
CA ASN A 3 8.80 18.60 -11.89
C ASN A 3 7.27 18.40 -12.01
N LEU A 4 6.79 17.20 -11.70
CA LEU A 4 5.38 16.83 -11.82
C LEU A 4 4.65 17.13 -10.52
N THR A 5 3.62 17.98 -10.61
CA THR A 5 2.69 18.26 -9.52
C THR A 5 1.63 17.16 -9.43
N GLY A 6 1.42 16.57 -8.26
CA GLY A 6 0.41 15.53 -8.02
C GLY A 6 0.96 14.23 -7.43
N ASN A 7 0.09 13.22 -7.32
CA ASN A 7 0.46 11.88 -6.85
C ASN A 7 1.26 11.17 -7.94
N ASN A 8 2.43 10.66 -7.57
CA ASN A 8 3.35 9.99 -8.47
C ASN A 8 3.52 8.53 -8.08
N VAL A 9 3.70 7.67 -9.09
CA VAL A 9 4.11 6.28 -8.90
C VAL A 9 5.41 6.04 -9.67
N ALA A 10 6.22 5.11 -9.19
CA ALA A 10 7.40 4.63 -9.88
C ALA A 10 7.32 3.11 -10.05
N ILE A 11 8.12 2.55 -10.94
CA ILE A 11 8.31 1.10 -11.05
C ILE A 11 9.81 0.85 -10.90
N LEU A 12 10.15 -0.15 -10.09
CA LEU A 12 11.50 -0.68 -10.00
C LEU A 12 11.55 -2.02 -10.73
N ARG A 13 12.32 -2.09 -11.84
CA ARG A 13 12.57 -3.34 -12.55
C ARG A 13 13.78 -4.04 -11.94
N LEU A 14 13.58 -5.23 -11.41
CA LEU A 14 14.67 -6.06 -10.91
C LEU A 14 15.54 -6.56 -12.07
N ALA A 15 16.85 -6.61 -11.87
CA ALA A 15 17.80 -7.10 -12.86
C ALA A 15 17.60 -8.59 -13.20
N SER A 16 17.06 -9.36 -12.26
CA SER A 16 16.70 -10.77 -12.44
C SER A 16 15.40 -11.09 -11.72
N LYS A 17 14.66 -12.08 -12.24
CA LYS A 17 13.40 -12.54 -11.63
C LYS A 17 13.68 -13.21 -10.29
N PRO A 18 13.08 -12.75 -9.18
CA PRO A 18 13.26 -13.40 -7.89
C PRO A 18 12.62 -14.79 -7.90
N LYS A 19 13.24 -15.75 -7.20
CA LYS A 19 12.68 -17.08 -7.03
C LYS A 19 11.52 -17.01 -6.02
N LEU A 20 10.31 -17.35 -6.47
CA LEU A 20 9.15 -17.41 -5.59
C LEU A 20 9.34 -18.48 -4.50
N SER A 21 8.83 -18.18 -3.30
CA SER A 21 8.92 -19.04 -2.12
C SER A 21 7.82 -18.68 -1.14
N ASN A 22 7.70 -19.37 -0.01
CA ASN A 22 6.74 -19.01 1.03
C ASN A 22 6.94 -17.58 1.60
N TYR A 23 8.09 -16.96 1.36
CA TYR A 23 8.43 -15.60 1.81
C TYR A 23 8.49 -14.57 0.67
N ILE A 24 8.47 -15.03 -0.60
CA ILE A 24 8.51 -14.17 -1.79
C ILE A 24 7.33 -14.56 -2.66
N GLN A 25 6.28 -13.75 -2.60
CA GLN A 25 5.07 -13.92 -3.41
C GLN A 25 4.64 -12.56 -3.98
N PRO A 26 4.09 -12.53 -5.21
CA PRO A 26 3.50 -11.32 -5.74
C PRO A 26 2.23 -10.92 -4.96
N ILE A 27 1.89 -9.64 -5.02
CA ILE A 27 0.58 -9.13 -4.59
C ILE A 27 -0.25 -8.81 -5.84
N CYS A 28 -1.58 -8.92 -5.74
CA CYS A 28 -2.45 -8.43 -6.81
C CYS A 28 -2.44 -6.90 -6.83
N VAL A 29 -2.61 -6.29 -8.00
CA VAL A 29 -2.73 -4.84 -8.12
C VAL A 29 -4.20 -4.50 -8.32
N ASP A 30 -4.71 -3.49 -7.62
CA ASP A 30 -6.06 -2.98 -7.91
C ASP A 30 -6.09 -2.28 -9.27
N GLN A 31 -6.75 -2.92 -10.23
CA GLN A 31 -6.92 -2.42 -11.60
C GLN A 31 -8.16 -1.55 -11.77
N GLY A 32 -8.91 -1.29 -10.69
CA GLY A 32 -10.21 -0.60 -10.73
C GLY A 32 -11.39 -1.52 -11.06
N THR A 33 -11.15 -2.79 -11.35
CA THR A 33 -12.19 -3.82 -11.51
C THR A 33 -12.68 -4.37 -10.17
N SER A 34 -11.88 -4.22 -9.11
CA SER A 34 -12.21 -4.70 -7.77
C SER A 34 -12.86 -3.59 -6.95
N THR A 35 -14.07 -3.83 -6.47
CA THR A 35 -14.76 -2.93 -5.54
C THR A 35 -14.44 -3.33 -4.10
N PHE A 36 -13.73 -2.47 -3.37
CA PHE A 36 -13.52 -2.64 -1.93
C PHE A 36 -14.64 -1.95 -1.17
N SER A 37 -15.60 -2.71 -0.63
CA SER A 37 -16.73 -2.17 0.12
C SER A 37 -16.29 -1.61 1.48
N THR A 38 -17.06 -0.67 2.04
CA THR A 38 -16.91 -0.23 3.42
C THR A 38 -16.81 -1.42 4.37
N GLY A 39 -15.89 -1.35 5.33
CA GLY A 39 -15.57 -2.43 6.26
C GLY A 39 -14.52 -3.43 5.77
N THR A 40 -14.14 -3.40 4.47
CA THR A 40 -13.04 -4.25 3.97
C THR A 40 -11.76 -3.98 4.76
N LYS A 41 -11.11 -5.03 5.25
CA LYS A 41 -9.89 -4.91 6.04
C LYS A 41 -8.69 -4.60 5.14
N CYS A 42 -7.89 -3.63 5.58
CA CYS A 42 -6.67 -3.23 4.89
C CYS A 42 -5.52 -3.07 5.90
N TRP A 43 -4.29 -3.17 5.40
CA TRP A 43 -3.07 -3.12 6.19
C TRP A 43 -2.04 -2.22 5.52
N VAL A 44 -1.29 -1.52 6.35
CA VAL A 44 -0.03 -0.87 6.00
C VAL A 44 1.08 -1.70 6.63
N ALA A 45 2.17 -1.93 5.90
CA ALA A 45 3.34 -2.59 6.44
C ALA A 45 4.61 -1.80 6.11
N GLY A 46 5.52 -1.72 7.08
CA GLY A 46 6.78 -1.00 6.95
C GLY A 46 7.67 -1.09 8.19
N TRP A 47 8.88 -0.54 8.10
CA TRP A 47 9.84 -0.51 9.20
C TRP A 47 9.81 0.80 9.99
N GLY A 48 8.79 1.62 9.79
CA GLY A 48 8.68 2.90 10.48
C GLY A 48 9.80 3.85 10.11
N THR A 49 10.50 4.43 11.09
CA THR A 49 11.68 5.28 10.84
C THR A 49 12.98 4.49 10.64
N GLY A 50 12.90 3.16 10.72
CA GLY A 50 14.03 2.26 10.54
C GLY A 50 14.37 2.02 9.07
N GLN A 51 15.60 1.58 8.78
CA GLN A 51 16.00 1.17 7.43
C GLN A 51 15.67 -0.30 7.11
N GLY A 52 15.11 -1.04 8.07
CA GLY A 52 14.87 -2.47 7.96
C GLY A 52 16.15 -3.31 8.08
N GLY A 53 16.02 -4.61 8.32
CA GLY A 53 17.15 -5.55 8.43
C GLY A 53 17.10 -6.44 9.68
N ALA A 54 18.22 -7.08 10.01
CA ALA A 54 18.32 -8.10 11.07
C ALA A 54 17.91 -7.59 12.46
N GLU A 55 17.98 -6.28 12.70
CA GLU A 55 17.66 -5.65 14.00
C GLU A 55 16.26 -5.03 14.06
N GLN A 56 15.49 -5.04 12.96
CA GLN A 56 14.20 -4.34 12.89
C GLN A 56 13.11 -5.21 12.27
N VAL A 57 12.18 -5.62 13.13
CA VAL A 57 11.00 -6.40 12.74
C VAL A 57 10.03 -5.52 11.95
N LEU A 58 9.59 -6.02 10.79
CA LEU A 58 8.54 -5.39 9.99
C LEU A 58 7.28 -5.21 10.85
N GLN A 59 6.70 -4.01 10.82
CA GLN A 59 5.46 -3.70 11.52
C GLN A 59 4.28 -3.71 10.54
N GLU A 60 3.10 -4.03 11.05
CA GLU A 60 1.84 -3.93 10.31
C GLU A 60 0.79 -3.16 11.12
N PHE A 61 0.03 -2.31 10.44
CA PHE A 61 -1.06 -1.53 11.02
C PHE A 61 -2.35 -1.79 10.25
N GLN A 62 -3.35 -2.32 10.95
CA GLN A 62 -4.66 -2.61 10.37
C GLN A 62 -5.54 -1.36 10.33
N THR A 63 -6.32 -1.23 9.26
CA THR A 63 -7.42 -0.28 9.11
C THR A 63 -8.60 -0.94 8.38
N SER A 64 -9.61 -0.18 8.04
CA SER A 64 -10.75 -0.63 7.24
C SER A 64 -11.20 0.45 6.28
N VAL A 65 -11.67 0.04 5.11
CA VAL A 65 -12.28 0.94 4.13
C VAL A 65 -13.48 1.63 4.75
N VAL A 66 -13.58 2.94 4.55
CA VAL A 66 -14.72 3.78 4.93
C VAL A 66 -15.22 4.53 3.71
N GLU A 67 -16.41 5.10 3.83
CA GLU A 67 -16.94 5.96 2.79
C GLU A 67 -16.07 7.21 2.61
N CYS A 68 -15.76 7.54 1.37
CA CYS A 68 -15.05 8.77 1.05
C CYS A 68 -15.99 9.97 1.18
N VAL A 69 -15.56 11.01 1.89
CA VAL A 69 -16.31 12.26 2.08
C VAL A 69 -15.59 13.38 1.33
N ASN A 70 -16.32 14.12 0.47
CA ASN A 70 -15.81 15.26 -0.31
C ASN A 70 -14.68 14.95 -1.31
N VAL A 71 -14.41 13.68 -1.60
CA VAL A 71 -13.43 13.23 -2.61
C VAL A 71 -14.01 12.10 -3.44
N SER A 72 -13.57 11.97 -4.68
CA SER A 72 -14.05 10.89 -5.55
C SER A 72 -13.62 9.52 -5.05
N SER A 73 -14.57 8.58 -4.94
CA SER A 73 -14.31 7.17 -4.64
C SER A 73 -13.88 6.36 -5.88
N SER A 74 -13.97 6.92 -7.10
CA SER A 74 -13.41 6.29 -8.31
C SER A 74 -11.90 6.28 -8.25
N ASP A 75 -11.32 7.39 -7.80
CA ASP A 75 -9.90 7.70 -7.88
C ASP A 75 -9.17 7.45 -6.57
N ASN A 76 -9.92 7.41 -5.46
CA ASN A 76 -9.38 7.30 -4.13
C ASN A 76 -10.02 6.15 -3.35
N ILE A 77 -9.26 5.62 -2.41
CA ILE A 77 -9.73 4.72 -1.36
C ILE A 77 -9.59 5.45 -0.03
N CYS A 78 -10.66 5.41 0.76
CA CYS A 78 -10.69 6.05 2.06
C CYS A 78 -10.68 4.99 3.15
N THR A 79 -9.89 5.21 4.20
CA THR A 79 -9.81 4.29 5.33
C THR A 79 -10.09 5.01 6.64
N GLY A 80 -10.46 4.25 7.67
CA GLY A 80 -10.40 4.75 9.03
C GLY A 80 -8.95 5.10 9.45
N PRO A 81 -8.75 5.54 10.70
CA PRO A 81 -7.44 5.93 11.18
C PRO A 81 -6.45 4.76 11.10
N VAL A 82 -5.30 5.00 10.49
CA VAL A 82 -4.13 4.10 10.46
C VAL A 82 -2.88 4.87 10.86
N THR A 83 -1.97 4.21 11.58
CA THR A 83 -0.67 4.80 11.91
C THR A 83 0.22 4.73 10.68
N LEU A 84 0.60 5.90 10.16
CA LEU A 84 1.62 6.03 9.11
C LEU A 84 2.89 6.61 9.73
N LEU A 85 4.01 5.97 9.42
CA LEU A 85 5.35 6.36 9.83
C LEU A 85 6.16 6.81 8.60
N GLN A 86 7.26 7.53 8.83
CA GLN A 86 8.04 8.15 7.75
C GLN A 86 8.54 7.15 6.69
N GLY A 87 8.97 5.95 7.09
CA GLY A 87 9.42 4.91 6.17
C GLY A 87 8.31 4.01 5.63
N ASP A 88 7.05 4.27 5.99
CA ASP A 88 5.91 3.63 5.31
C ASP A 88 5.60 4.33 3.98
N VAL A 89 6.15 5.53 3.74
CA VAL A 89 5.99 6.27 2.48
C VAL A 89 6.56 5.46 1.32
N GLY A 90 5.75 5.27 0.28
CA GLY A 90 6.04 4.41 -0.85
C GLY A 90 5.79 2.92 -0.60
N GLY A 91 5.43 2.55 0.63
CA GLY A 91 4.92 1.23 0.98
C GLY A 91 3.49 1.02 0.47
N PRO A 92 2.97 -0.21 0.58
CA PRO A 92 1.66 -0.54 0.06
C PRO A 92 0.56 -0.31 1.10
N LEU A 93 -0.59 0.20 0.64
CA LEU A 93 -1.88 -0.09 1.29
C LEU A 93 -2.43 -1.40 0.70
N MET A 94 -2.61 -2.40 1.53
CA MET A 94 -2.98 -3.75 1.11
C MET A 94 -4.36 -4.11 1.65
N CYS A 95 -5.35 -4.29 0.77
CA CYS A 95 -6.69 -4.70 1.17
C CYS A 95 -6.94 -6.17 0.82
N LYS A 96 -7.65 -6.87 1.71
CA LYS A 96 -7.93 -8.30 1.55
C LYS A 96 -9.32 -8.52 0.94
N GLN A 97 -9.39 -9.28 -0.16
CA GLN A 97 -10.64 -9.70 -0.79
C GLN A 97 -10.59 -11.21 -1.03
N GLY A 98 -11.53 -11.95 -0.42
CA GLY A 98 -11.48 -13.42 -0.40
C GLY A 98 -10.17 -13.92 0.20
N ASN A 99 -9.44 -14.73 -0.57
CA ASN A 99 -8.14 -15.29 -0.19
C ASN A 99 -6.95 -14.51 -0.78
N SER A 100 -7.19 -13.35 -1.38
CA SER A 100 -6.16 -12.59 -2.10
C SER A 100 -5.96 -11.21 -1.51
N TRP A 101 -4.71 -10.75 -1.62
CA TRP A 101 -4.27 -9.42 -1.19
C TRP A 101 -4.09 -8.54 -2.41
N PHE A 102 -4.63 -7.33 -2.32
CA PHE A 102 -4.56 -6.33 -3.37
C PHE A 102 -3.83 -5.10 -2.86
N GLN A 103 -2.81 -4.66 -3.58
CA GLN A 103 -2.21 -3.35 -3.40
C GLN A 103 -3.13 -2.30 -4.02
N THR A 104 -3.87 -1.61 -3.15
CA THR A 104 -4.89 -0.64 -3.55
C THR A 104 -4.34 0.76 -3.67
N ALA A 105 -3.27 1.09 -2.95
CA ALA A 105 -2.60 2.38 -3.04
C ALA A 105 -1.11 2.25 -2.74
N VAL A 106 -0.35 3.22 -3.22
CA VAL A 106 1.01 3.50 -2.74
C VAL A 106 0.89 4.61 -1.71
N LEU A 107 1.46 4.40 -0.52
CA LEU A 107 1.36 5.34 0.58
C LEU A 107 2.12 6.62 0.23
N THR A 108 1.41 7.73 0.17
CA THR A 108 1.98 9.06 -0.04
C THR A 108 1.85 9.88 1.23
N VAL A 109 2.67 10.93 1.35
CA VAL A 109 2.42 11.98 2.34
C VAL A 109 1.47 12.98 1.71
N ASP A 110 0.18 12.89 2.00
CA ASP A 110 -0.76 13.95 1.67
C ASP A 110 -1.11 14.74 2.94
N SER A 111 -0.60 15.97 3.00
CA SER A 111 -0.94 16.96 4.04
C SER A 111 -2.36 17.53 3.88
N SER A 112 -3.26 16.87 3.17
CA SER A 112 -4.64 17.33 2.93
C SER A 112 -5.57 16.78 4.00
N ASN A 113 -5.46 17.26 5.24
CA ASN A 113 -6.32 18.36 5.67
C ASN A 113 -5.53 19.46 6.42
N ALA A 114 -4.60 20.13 5.75
CA ALA A 114 -4.06 21.41 6.17
C ALA A 114 -5.12 22.51 6.01
N THR A 115 -6.20 22.44 6.78
CA THR A 115 -6.80 23.67 7.28
C THR A 115 -5.69 24.38 8.02
N SER A 116 -5.25 25.53 7.48
CA SER A 116 -4.22 26.40 8.02
C SER A 116 -4.35 26.57 9.54
N SER A 117 -3.65 25.75 10.33
CA SER A 117 -3.36 26.05 11.72
C SER A 117 -1.91 26.49 11.77
N ASN A 118 -1.73 27.80 11.78
CA ASN A 118 -0.47 28.46 12.08
C ASN A 118 -0.01 27.96 13.46
N THR A 119 0.88 26.98 13.53
CA THR A 119 1.43 26.49 14.81
C THR A 119 2.87 26.06 14.61
N THR A 120 3.76 26.95 15.01
CA THR A 120 5.17 26.69 15.27
C THR A 120 5.29 25.58 16.32
N SER A 121 5.68 24.36 15.93
CA SER A 121 6.11 23.37 16.91
C SER A 121 7.18 22.44 16.36
N THR A 122 8.36 22.60 16.93
CA THR A 122 9.53 21.74 16.86
C THR A 122 9.23 20.37 17.47
N SER A 123 8.83 19.37 16.68
CA SER A 123 8.94 17.96 17.08
C SER A 123 9.08 17.03 15.86
N LYS A 124 10.30 16.54 15.65
CA LYS A 124 10.60 15.39 14.79
C LYS A 124 10.04 14.14 15.50
N ALA A 125 9.13 13.38 14.87
CA ALA A 125 8.90 11.91 15.07
C ALA A 125 7.45 11.40 14.97
N ARG A 126 6.42 12.19 14.63
CA ARG A 126 5.07 11.63 14.42
C ARG A 126 4.27 12.48 13.43
N TRP A 127 4.01 11.98 12.23
CA TRP A 127 3.24 12.72 11.21
C TRP A 127 1.73 12.77 11.51
N SER A 128 1.28 12.03 12.53
CA SER A 128 -0.08 12.16 13.04
C SER A 128 -0.17 13.27 14.10
N ARG A 129 -0.34 14.54 13.69
CA ARG A 129 -1.09 15.55 14.48
C ARG A 129 -1.22 16.90 13.77
N SER A 130 -2.42 17.18 13.27
CA SER A 130 -3.16 18.35 13.75
C SER A 130 -4.26 17.85 14.71
N PRO A 131 -4.47 18.47 15.88
CA PRO A 131 -5.61 18.19 16.73
C PRO A 131 -6.87 18.79 16.08
N GLY A 132 -7.41 18.05 15.10
CA GLY A 132 -8.55 18.46 14.28
C GLY A 132 -9.06 17.29 13.44
N THR A 133 -9.69 16.31 14.09
CA THR A 133 -10.83 15.51 13.59
C THR A 133 -10.84 15.08 12.11
N SER A 134 -9.75 14.55 11.54
CA SER A 134 -9.86 13.76 10.31
C SER A 134 -9.72 12.29 10.69
N THR A 135 -10.88 11.65 10.94
CA THR A 135 -11.01 10.20 11.22
C THR A 135 -10.82 9.36 9.96
N ILE A 136 -10.71 9.99 8.79
CA ILE A 136 -10.62 9.36 7.49
C ILE A 136 -9.27 9.72 6.87
N GLN A 137 -8.59 8.72 6.32
CA GLN A 137 -7.41 8.90 5.49
C GLN A 137 -7.74 8.58 4.04
N VAL A 138 -7.20 9.35 3.11
CA VAL A 138 -7.50 9.26 1.68
C VAL A 138 -6.23 8.86 0.95
N PHE A 139 -6.31 7.82 0.12
CA PHE A 139 -5.18 7.38 -0.70
C PHE A 139 -5.62 7.30 -2.16
N THR A 140 -4.79 7.77 -3.08
CA THR A 140 -5.06 7.57 -4.52
C THR A 140 -4.87 6.10 -4.88
N LYS A 141 -5.87 5.54 -5.57
CA LYS A 141 -5.85 4.14 -5.97
C LYS A 141 -4.75 3.86 -6.99
N THR A 142 -4.18 2.66 -6.96
CA THR A 142 -3.29 2.16 -8.02
C THR A 142 -3.98 2.13 -9.38
N SER A 143 -5.31 1.96 -9.41
CA SER A 143 -6.14 2.02 -10.62
C SER A 143 -5.98 3.32 -11.42
N ARG A 144 -5.71 4.46 -10.75
CA ARG A 144 -5.45 5.76 -11.41
C ARG A 144 -4.18 5.79 -12.25
N PHE A 145 -3.26 4.86 -12.01
CA PHE A 145 -2.01 4.77 -12.72
C PHE A 145 -1.99 3.61 -13.72
N MET A 146 -3.13 2.98 -14.00
CA MET A 146 -3.15 1.74 -14.79
C MET A 146 -2.65 1.90 -16.21
N ASP A 147 -2.82 3.05 -16.85
CA ASP A 147 -2.21 3.28 -18.17
C ASP A 147 -0.68 3.22 -18.10
N PHE A 148 -0.09 3.88 -17.11
CA PHE A 148 1.35 3.83 -16.86
C PHE A 148 1.79 2.43 -16.46
N LEU A 149 1.08 1.78 -15.54
CA LEU A 149 1.45 0.46 -15.04
C LEU A 149 1.30 -0.61 -16.13
N ALA A 150 0.22 -0.63 -16.90
CA ALA A 150 0.02 -1.58 -18.00
C ALA A 150 1.03 -1.37 -19.13
N THR A 151 1.36 -0.12 -19.46
CA THR A 151 2.39 0.19 -20.47
C THR A 151 3.78 -0.34 -20.07
N ASN A 152 4.12 -0.31 -18.78
CA ASN A 152 5.45 -0.66 -18.31
C ASN A 152 5.58 -2.08 -17.75
N LEU A 153 4.48 -2.69 -17.29
CA LEU A 153 4.46 -4.01 -16.66
C LEU A 153 3.76 -5.08 -17.52
N GLY A 154 3.04 -4.68 -18.58
CA GLY A 154 2.26 -5.60 -19.39
C GLY A 154 1.03 -6.14 -18.66
N THR A 155 0.78 -7.45 -18.80
CA THR A 155 -0.39 -8.11 -18.20
C THR A 155 -0.15 -8.45 -16.74
N PHE A 156 -1.10 -8.09 -15.87
CA PHE A 156 -1.04 -8.48 -14.47
C PHE A 156 -1.60 -9.89 -14.26
N LEU A 157 -1.06 -10.57 -13.27
CA LEU A 157 -1.55 -11.87 -12.84
C LEU A 157 -2.97 -11.76 -12.28
N SER A 158 -3.77 -12.79 -12.57
CA SER A 158 -5.04 -12.98 -11.88
C SER A 158 -4.82 -13.51 -10.45
N PRO A 159 -5.68 -13.13 -9.50
CA PRO A 159 -5.68 -13.73 -8.16
C PRO A 159 -5.88 -15.25 -8.24
N ALA A 160 -5.25 -15.99 -7.33
CA ALA A 160 -5.44 -17.45 -7.26
C ALA A 160 -6.92 -17.79 -6.97
N LEU A 161 -7.56 -18.55 -7.87
CA LEU A 161 -8.94 -18.99 -7.69
C LEU A 161 -9.03 -19.99 -6.52
N ALA A 162 -10.05 -19.82 -5.67
CA ALA A 162 -10.39 -20.76 -4.62
C ALA A 162 -11.00 -22.03 -5.24
N GLY A 163 -10.18 -22.97 -5.74
CA GLY A 163 -10.73 -24.19 -6.33
C GLY A 163 -9.76 -25.20 -6.98
N GLY A 164 -8.45 -25.04 -6.89
CA GLY A 164 -7.49 -26.01 -7.43
C GLY A 164 -6.93 -26.94 -6.35
N SER A 165 -7.43 -28.17 -6.25
CA SER A 165 -6.86 -29.23 -5.44
C SER A 165 -5.49 -29.66 -5.98
N SER A 166 -4.43 -28.99 -5.53
CA SER A 166 -3.07 -29.53 -5.56
C SER A 166 -2.42 -29.17 -4.22
N GLY A 167 -2.16 -30.21 -3.42
CA GLY A 167 -1.82 -30.11 -2.01
C GLY A 167 -0.71 -29.11 -1.69
N ALA A 168 -1.12 -28.01 -1.08
CA ALA A 168 -0.32 -27.29 -0.10
C ALA A 168 -1.31 -26.83 0.97
N SER A 169 -1.41 -27.61 2.05
CA SER A 169 -2.11 -27.23 3.26
C SER A 169 -1.60 -25.86 3.72
N MET A 170 -2.40 -24.81 3.53
CA MET A 170 -2.13 -23.49 4.10
C MET A 170 -2.40 -23.55 5.59
N ALA A 171 -1.42 -24.06 6.33
CA ALA A 171 -1.37 -23.93 7.77
C ALA A 171 -1.18 -22.44 8.10
N HIS A 172 -2.13 -21.92 8.87
CA HIS A 172 -2.04 -20.63 9.55
C HIS A 172 -0.73 -20.58 10.36
N SER A 173 0.17 -19.66 10.02
CA SER A 173 1.19 -19.19 10.94
C SER A 173 1.43 -17.71 10.66
N SER A 174 1.27 -16.91 11.72
CA SER A 174 1.17 -15.45 11.74
C SER A 174 2.49 -14.73 11.41
N SER A 175 3.20 -15.13 10.36
CA SER A 175 4.53 -14.60 10.04
C SER A 175 4.84 -14.69 8.54
N SER A 176 4.03 -14.03 7.71
CA SER A 176 4.39 -13.78 6.31
C SER A 176 5.11 -12.43 6.23
N LEU A 177 6.44 -12.46 6.25
CA LEU A 177 7.26 -11.28 6.00
C LEU A 177 7.33 -11.05 4.48
N PHE A 178 6.74 -9.94 4.03
CA PHE A 178 6.91 -9.46 2.67
C PHE A 178 8.35 -8.92 2.53
N LEU A 179 9.14 -9.53 1.64
CA LEU A 179 10.50 -9.07 1.33
C LEU A 179 10.43 -7.78 0.51
N PHE A 180 10.63 -6.64 1.16
CA PHE A 180 10.86 -5.35 0.50
C PHE A 180 12.36 -5.03 0.58
N TYR A 181 13.03 -4.96 -0.57
CA TYR A 181 14.42 -4.50 -0.64
C TYR A 181 14.47 -2.98 -0.45
N SER A 182 15.37 -2.52 0.42
CA SER A 182 15.64 -1.10 0.65
C SER A 182 16.28 -0.47 -0.59
N LEU A 183 15.45 0.26 -1.34
CA LEU A 183 15.78 1.54 -1.96
C LEU A 183 14.50 2.36 -1.82
N SER A 184 14.61 3.58 -1.31
CA SER A 184 13.50 4.47 -0.95
C SER A 184 12.31 4.36 -1.92
N SER A 185 11.25 3.69 -1.44
CA SER A 185 9.90 3.69 -2.00
C SER A 185 9.64 2.95 -3.33
N VAL A 186 8.51 2.23 -3.32
CA VAL A 186 7.79 1.53 -4.39
C VAL A 186 8.14 0.07 -4.65
N VAL A 187 7.16 -0.79 -4.37
CA VAL A 187 7.10 -2.15 -4.92
C VAL A 187 5.76 -2.34 -5.62
N LEU A 188 5.83 -2.50 -6.93
CA LEU A 188 4.89 -3.23 -7.78
C LEU A 188 5.76 -4.13 -8.64
N LEU A 189 5.85 -5.41 -8.29
CA LEU A 189 6.61 -6.39 -9.05
C LEU A 189 5.73 -6.91 -10.19
N GLY A 190 5.90 -6.37 -11.39
CA GLY A 190 5.43 -7.01 -12.62
C GLY A 190 6.50 -7.91 -13.22
N TRP A 191 6.08 -8.92 -13.98
CA TRP A 191 6.95 -9.75 -14.80
C TRP A 191 6.27 -10.04 -16.16
N ASP A 192 7.09 -10.18 -17.21
CA ASP A 192 6.69 -10.80 -18.48
C ASP A 192 6.27 -12.27 -18.30
#